data_AF-A0A6L3VJ48-F1
#
_entry.id   AF-A0A6L3VJ48-F1
#
_cell.length_a   1.000
_cell.length_b   1.000
_cell.length_c   1.000
_cell.angle_alpha   90.00
_cell.angle_beta   90.00
_cell.angle_gamma   90.00
#
_symmetry.space_group_name_H-M   'P 1'
#
loop_
_entity.id
_entity.type
_entity.pdbx_description
1 polymer ?
#
loop_
_entity_poly.entity_id
_entity_poly.type
_entity_poly.pdbx_seq_one_letter_code
_entity_poly.pdbx_strand_id
1 'polypeptide(L)'
;MTVVLDAVTAMLFLAAACTLVRIVRGPSMLDRAMALDVLLAVIMAGLGASAVAGGDTWVLPTLLALSLVAFVGSVAVARFLTHHVPRPDEPEQGADA
;
A
#
# COMPACT_ATOMS: atom_id res chain seq x y z
N MET A 1 -3.00 7.32 -29.48
CA MET A 1 -3.22 7.62 -28.05
C MET A 1 -4.07 6.56 -27.36
N THR A 2 -5.17 6.10 -27.97
CA THR A 2 -6.06 5.06 -27.41
C THR A 2 -5.35 3.75 -27.07
N VAL A 3 -4.56 3.19 -28.00
CA VAL A 3 -3.82 1.93 -27.79
C VAL A 3 -2.91 1.98 -26.55
N VAL A 4 -2.28 3.13 -26.28
CA VAL A 4 -1.40 3.30 -25.11
C VAL A 4 -2.24 3.33 -23.83
N LEU A 5 -3.37 4.05 -23.83
CA LEU A 5 -4.28 4.10 -22.68
C LEU A 5 -4.90 2.73 -22.38
N ASP A 6 -5.26 1.97 -23.41
CA ASP A 6 -5.79 0.61 -23.26
C ASP A 6 -4.74 -0.33 -22.67
N ALA A 7 -3.49 -0.26 -23.16
CA ALA A 7 -2.38 -1.05 -22.63
C ALA A 7 -2.06 -0.71 -21.16
N VAL A 8 -2.01 0.58 -20.83
CA VAL A 8 -1.80 1.06 -19.44
C VAL A 8 -2.94 0.58 -18.55
N THR A 9 -4.19 0.73 -18.98
CA THR A 9 -5.35 0.31 -18.19
C THR A 9 -5.35 -1.20 -17.93
N ALA A 10 -5.04 -2.02 -18.95
CA ALA A 10 -4.92 -3.46 -18.80
C ALA A 10 -3.80 -3.85 -17.82
N MET A 11 -2.65 -3.18 -17.91
CA MET A 11 -1.49 -3.43 -17.06
C MET A 11 -1.76 -3.02 -15.59
N LEU A 12 -2.45 -1.91 -15.38
CA LEU A 12 -2.90 -1.46 -14.06
C LEU A 12 -3.95 -2.40 -13.46
N PHE A 13 -4.88 -2.91 -14.28
CA PHE A 13 -5.85 -3.89 -13.83
C PHE A 13 -5.18 -5.19 -13.37
N LEU A 14 -4.18 -5.67 -14.12
CA LEU A 14 -3.40 -6.84 -13.74
C LEU A 14 -2.61 -6.58 -12.44
N ALA A 15 -1.98 -5.40 -12.30
CA ALA A 15 -1.31 -5.00 -11.07
C ALA A 15 -2.26 -4.94 -9.87
N ALA A 16 -3.47 -4.39 -10.04
CA ALA A 16 -4.50 -4.37 -9.01
C ALA A 16 -4.92 -5.80 -8.60
N ALA A 17 -5.11 -6.71 -9.56
CA ALA A 17 -5.40 -8.11 -9.26
C ALA A 17 -4.25 -8.79 -8.49
N CYS A 18 -3.00 -8.59 -8.91
CA CYS A 18 -1.82 -9.14 -8.22
C CYS A 18 -1.69 -8.61 -6.79
N THR A 19 -1.88 -7.32 -6.57
CA THR A 19 -1.83 -6.70 -5.23
C THR A 19 -2.96 -7.19 -4.33
N LEU A 20 -4.19 -7.33 -4.85
CA LEU A 20 -5.30 -7.95 -4.10
C LEU A 20 -4.97 -9.38 -3.66
N VAL A 21 -4.39 -10.19 -4.54
CA VAL A 21 -3.92 -11.54 -4.18
C VAL A 21 -2.88 -11.48 -3.06
N ARG A 22 -1.94 -10.52 -3.11
CA ARG A 22 -0.91 -10.29 -2.09
C ARG A 22 -1.52 -9.87 -0.74
N ILE A 23 -2.53 -8.99 -0.74
CA ILE A 23 -3.24 -8.56 0.48
C ILE A 23 -3.90 -9.75 1.18
N VAL A 24 -4.54 -10.66 0.42
CA VAL A 24 -5.23 -11.82 1.00
C VAL A 24 -4.25 -12.90 1.47
N ARG A 25 -3.23 -13.21 0.65
CA ARG A 25 -2.27 -14.30 0.93
C ARG A 25 -1.05 -13.87 1.75
N GLY A 26 -0.88 -12.59 2.02
CA GLY A 26 0.29 -12.05 2.73
C GLY A 26 0.46 -12.69 4.12
N PRO A 27 1.66 -13.20 4.46
CA PRO A 27 1.93 -13.92 5.70
C PRO A 27 2.06 -13.01 6.92
N SER A 28 2.45 -11.74 6.74
CA SER A 28 2.62 -10.78 7.83
C SER A 28 1.69 -9.58 7.69
N MET A 29 1.33 -8.96 8.82
CA MET A 29 0.53 -7.73 8.84
C MET A 29 1.23 -6.59 8.08
N LEU A 30 2.56 -6.53 8.20
CA LEU A 30 3.40 -5.56 7.46
C LEU A 30 3.29 -5.78 5.94
N ASP A 31 3.38 -7.03 5.49
CA ASP A 31 3.28 -7.37 4.06
C ASP A 31 1.92 -6.99 3.48
N ARG A 32 0.84 -7.23 4.24
CA ARG A 32 -0.51 -6.82 3.84
C ARG A 32 -0.67 -5.30 3.77
N ALA A 33 -0.11 -4.58 4.75
CA ALA A 33 -0.14 -3.12 4.76
C ALA A 33 0.64 -2.51 3.59
N MET A 34 1.83 -3.04 3.30
CA MET A 34 2.61 -2.62 2.12
C MET A 34 1.87 -2.94 0.82
N ALA A 35 1.21 -4.11 0.73
CA ALA A 35 0.40 -4.46 -0.44
C ALA A 35 -0.81 -3.51 -0.64
N LEU A 36 -1.42 -3.05 0.46
CA LEU A 36 -2.48 -2.04 0.41
C LEU A 36 -1.96 -0.68 -0.10
N ASP A 37 -0.77 -0.27 0.34
CA ASP A 37 -0.13 0.97 -0.14
C ASP A 37 0.15 0.91 -1.65
N VAL A 38 0.65 -0.22 -2.14
CA VAL A 38 0.83 -0.45 -3.59
C VAL A 38 -0.50 -0.43 -4.33
N LEU A 39 -1.56 -1.03 -3.77
CA LEU A 39 -2.89 -0.98 -4.37
C LEU A 39 -3.41 0.47 -4.49
N LEU A 40 -3.20 1.30 -3.46
CA LEU A 40 -3.53 2.74 -3.53
C LEU A 40 -2.72 3.45 -4.62
N ALA A 41 -1.43 3.15 -4.77
CA ALA A 41 -0.61 3.69 -5.84
C ALA A 41 -1.11 3.29 -7.23
N VAL A 42 -1.55 2.04 -7.42
CA VAL A 42 -2.15 1.56 -8.68
C VAL A 42 -3.47 2.28 -8.97
N ILE A 43 -4.31 2.51 -7.97
CA ILE A 43 -5.56 3.27 -8.11
C ILE A 43 -5.25 4.72 -8.52
N MET A 44 -4.27 5.36 -7.89
CA MET A 44 -3.82 6.71 -8.26
C MET A 44 -3.30 6.76 -9.70
N ALA A 45 -2.53 5.77 -10.14
CA ALA A 45 -2.08 5.68 -11.53
C ALA A 45 -3.26 5.54 -12.52
N GLY A 46 -4.29 4.76 -12.16
CA GLY A 46 -5.52 4.62 -12.95
C GLY A 46 -6.31 5.92 -13.03
N LEU A 47 -6.42 6.66 -11.93
CA LEU A 47 -7.01 8.00 -11.92
C LEU A 47 -6.21 8.97 -12.80
N GLY A 48 -4.88 8.93 -12.76
CA GLY A 48 -4.02 9.70 -13.65
C GLY A 48 -4.25 9.38 -15.13
N ALA A 49 -4.35 8.09 -15.48
CA ALA A 49 -4.70 7.66 -16.83
C ALA A 49 -6.09 8.16 -17.26
N SER A 50 -7.06 8.17 -16.34
CA SER A 50 -8.40 8.71 -16.59
C SER A 50 -8.40 10.22 -16.82
N ALA A 51 -7.51 10.97 -16.14
CA ALA A 51 -7.32 12.41 -16.36
C ALA A 51 -6.84 12.69 -17.78
N VAL A 52 -5.84 11.92 -18.24
CA VAL A 52 -5.30 12.03 -19.59
C VAL A 52 -6.33 11.64 -20.64
N ALA A 53 -7.13 10.62 -20.37
CA ALA A 53 -8.20 10.18 -21.28
C ALA A 53 -9.35 11.20 -21.38
N GLY A 54 -9.74 11.81 -20.26
CA GLY A 54 -10.80 12.81 -20.20
C GLY A 54 -10.39 14.22 -20.64
N GLY A 55 -9.09 14.54 -20.57
CA GLY A 55 -8.57 15.87 -20.88
C GLY A 55 -8.78 16.91 -19.77
N ASP A 56 -9.37 16.52 -18.64
CA ASP A 56 -9.70 17.40 -17.53
C ASP A 56 -8.94 17.05 -16.25
N THR A 57 -8.70 18.08 -15.43
CA THR A 57 -7.80 18.06 -14.27
C THR A 57 -8.54 17.82 -12.94
N TRP A 58 -9.84 17.56 -12.96
CA TRP A 58 -10.68 17.42 -11.76
C TRP A 58 -10.25 16.30 -10.81
N VAL A 59 -9.50 15.31 -11.30
CA VAL A 59 -8.99 14.21 -10.47
C VAL A 59 -7.69 14.57 -9.72
N LEU A 60 -7.00 15.67 -10.05
CA LEU A 60 -5.74 16.04 -9.39
C LEU A 60 -5.89 16.30 -7.89
N PRO A 61 -6.92 17.03 -7.40
CA PRO A 61 -7.15 17.17 -5.97
C PRO A 61 -7.38 15.83 -5.27
N THR A 62 -8.06 14.88 -5.93
CA THR A 62 -8.26 13.52 -5.43
C THR A 62 -6.95 12.76 -5.34
N LEU A 63 -6.08 12.85 -6.36
CA LEU A 63 -4.74 12.27 -6.34
C LEU A 63 -3.90 12.84 -5.19
N LEU A 64 -3.97 14.15 -4.97
CA LEU A 64 -3.27 14.80 -3.86
C LEU A 64 -3.76 14.25 -2.51
N ALA A 65 -5.08 14.22 -2.29
CA ALA A 65 -5.65 13.68 -1.06
C ALA A 65 -5.28 12.21 -0.85
N LEU A 66 -5.38 11.38 -1.89
CA LEU A 66 -5.01 9.96 -1.82
C LEU A 66 -3.52 9.77 -1.53
N SER A 67 -2.64 10.59 -2.10
CA SER A 67 -1.20 10.51 -1.85
C SER A 67 -0.85 10.77 -0.38
N LEU A 68 -1.53 11.74 0.24
CA LEU A 68 -1.36 12.05 1.66
C LEU A 68 -1.87 10.89 2.52
N VAL A 69 -3.02 10.31 2.17
CA VAL A 69 -3.60 9.16 2.90
C VAL A 69 -2.70 7.93 2.81
N ALA A 70 -2.21 7.59 1.61
CA ALA A 70 -1.31 6.46 1.39
C ALA A 70 -0.02 6.62 2.20
N PHE A 71 0.62 7.79 2.10
CA PHE A 71 1.82 8.11 2.85
C PHE A 71 1.62 8.03 4.37
N VAL A 72 0.57 8.66 4.90
CA VAL A 72 0.25 8.64 6.34
C VAL A 72 -0.05 7.21 6.80
N GLY A 73 -0.77 6.42 6.00
CA GLY A 73 -1.05 5.02 6.28
C GLY A 73 0.21 4.17 6.42
N SER A 74 1.15 4.31 5.47
CA SER A 74 2.43 3.58 5.49
C SER A 74 3.30 3.97 6.70
N VAL A 75 3.38 5.26 7.04
CA VAL A 75 4.11 5.75 8.23
C VAL A 75 3.47 5.25 9.54
N ALA A 76 2.14 5.26 9.64
CA ALA A 76 1.44 4.78 10.83
C ALA A 76 1.73 3.30 11.10
N VAL A 77 1.67 2.46 10.06
CA VAL A 77 1.99 1.04 10.16
C VAL A 77 3.43 0.83 10.63
N ALA A 78 4.40 1.53 10.05
CA ALA A 78 5.81 1.41 10.42
C ALA A 78 6.07 1.75 11.91
N ARG A 79 5.38 2.76 12.44
CA ARG A 79 5.52 3.18 13.85
C ARG A 79 4.93 2.18 14.84
N PHE A 80 3.83 1.51 14.50
CA PHE A 80 3.23 0.51 15.39
C PHE A 80 4.05 -0.79 15.48
N LEU A 81 4.85 -1.09 14.46
CA LEU A 81 5.65 -2.32 14.40
C LEU A 81 6.94 -2.25 15.24
N THR A 82 7.39 -1.06 15.62
CA THR A 82 8.71 -0.85 16.25
C THR A 82 8.76 -1.13 17.77
N HIS A 83 7.72 -1.71 18.37
CA HIS A 83 7.56 -1.73 19.83
C HIS A 83 7.98 -3.01 20.59
N HIS A 84 8.74 -3.93 19.98
CA HIS A 84 9.25 -5.14 20.66
C HIS A 84 10.76 -5.05 20.89
N VAL A 85 11.18 -4.35 21.94
CA VAL A 85 12.55 -4.43 22.47
C VAL A 85 12.54 -5.44 23.62
N PRO A 86 13.12 -6.65 23.47
CA PRO A 86 13.29 -7.58 24.59
C PRO A 86 14.13 -6.94 25.68
N ARG A 87 13.66 -6.98 26.92
CA ARG A 87 14.43 -6.52 28.09
C ARG A 87 15.59 -7.50 28.35
N PRO A 88 16.85 -7.04 28.48
CA PRO A 88 18.00 -7.90 28.78
C PRO A 88 17.99 -8.57 30.17
N ASP A 89 16.97 -8.33 30.99
CA ASP A 89 17.03 -8.48 32.44
C ASP A 89 15.86 -9.28 33.06
N GLU A 90 15.21 -10.19 32.32
CA GLU A 90 14.36 -11.20 32.96
C GLU A 90 15.23 -12.21 33.74
N PRO A 91 15.18 -12.22 35.09
CA PRO A 91 15.96 -13.17 35.88
C PRO A 91 15.42 -14.58 35.69
N GLU A 92 16.31 -15.56 35.59
CA GLU A 92 15.97 -16.98 35.50
C GLU A 92 15.28 -17.44 36.81
N GLN A 93 13.96 -17.28 36.86
CA GLN A 93 13.11 -17.92 37.87
C GLN A 93 13.02 -19.41 37.53
N GLY A 94 13.97 -20.19 38.04
CA GLY A 94 13.95 -21.64 37.87
C GLY A 94 15.12 -22.44 38.45
N ALA A 95 15.86 -21.92 39.44
CA ALA A 95 16.98 -22.66 40.05
C ALA A 95 16.69 -23.26 41.44
N ASP A 96 15.44 -23.21 41.93
CA ASP A 96 15.03 -23.80 43.20
C ASP A 96 13.88 -24.80 42.99
N ALA A 97 14.20 -26.05 42.67
CA ALA A 97 13.35 -27.22 42.88
C ALA A 97 14.20 -28.50 43.03
#